data_AF-A0A5C5Q3Z9-F1
#
_entry.id   AF-A0A5C5Q3Z9-F1
#
_cell.length_a   1.000
_cell.length_b   1.000
_cell.length_c   1.000
_cell.angle_alpha   90.00
_cell.angle_beta   90.00
_cell.angle_gamma   90.00
#
_symmetry.space_group_name_H-M   'P 1'
#
loop_
_entity.id
_entity.type
_entity.pdbx_description
1 polymer ?
#
loop_
_entity_poly.entity_id
_entity_poly.type
_entity_poly.pdbx_seq_one_letter_code
_entity_poly.pdbx_strand_id
1 'polypeptide(L)'
;MLTHHYRYDPLNRLTHSANTQRFYHHSRMTTEIQGTVRYSVFQSGDTVLAQTRADGEASECSLLASGMQRSVLQVVSPDGSRSAAYSPYGHSCEPPVLGFNGERADPVTGHYLLGNGYRAFNPVLMRFNSPDSWSPFGRGGINGYGYCEGDPVNRVDPSGHFWRRLIRAVTGLAGKRSAAKPIALVAPPLTPIALAAPPLALAKRGYEALEDFRQLIPGIYVARQQDEFGKFTTQLVAGHGNIYTTRGGISFGYMLSGDRPLGAPMLSKLLSKKVSFKGIKEINLVMCHSADLKEASFAQYLANDMGLPVTGYLNKPCRIEPEFIAEHVPRIEPWPRRVLLKDGFVFDQARIIREGVQGGSYDPVRFLPSPRNGS
;
A
#
# COMPACT_ATOMS: atom_id res chain seq x y z
N MET A 1 13.32 -21.03 22.86
CA MET A 1 13.00 -19.92 21.94
C MET A 1 12.78 -18.68 22.79
N LEU A 2 13.45 -17.58 22.48
CA LEU A 2 13.16 -16.28 23.11
C LEU A 2 11.89 -15.72 22.48
N THR A 3 10.90 -15.39 23.30
CA THR A 3 9.67 -14.74 22.86
C THR A 3 9.84 -13.24 22.97
N HIS A 4 9.64 -12.51 21.88
CA HIS A 4 9.63 -11.04 21.88
C HIS A 4 8.20 -10.51 21.82
N HIS A 5 7.86 -9.62 22.75
CA HIS A 5 6.57 -8.93 22.76
C HIS A 5 6.68 -7.57 22.09
N TYR A 6 5.74 -7.30 21.19
CA TYR A 6 5.58 -6.02 20.50
C TYR A 6 4.30 -5.35 21.01
N ARG A 7 4.34 -4.03 21.25
CA ARG A 7 3.17 -3.24 21.62
C ARG A 7 3.01 -2.06 20.67
N TYR A 8 1.77 -1.79 20.33
CA TYR A 8 1.40 -0.75 19.40
C TYR A 8 0.47 0.25 20.08
N ASP A 9 0.46 1.48 19.61
CA ASP A 9 -0.57 2.45 19.98
C ASP A 9 -1.81 2.35 19.06
N PRO A 10 -2.91 3.08 19.34
CA PRO A 10 -4.11 3.04 18.52
C PRO A 10 -3.93 3.53 17.06
N LEU A 11 -2.77 4.10 16.71
CA LEU A 11 -2.42 4.51 15.35
C LEU A 11 -1.53 3.48 14.65
N ASN A 12 -1.47 2.25 15.17
CA ASN A 12 -0.66 1.13 14.70
C ASN A 12 0.86 1.38 14.73
N ARG A 13 1.34 2.35 15.51
CA ARG A 13 2.78 2.61 15.65
C ARG A 13 3.40 1.72 16.70
N LEU A 14 4.58 1.17 16.40
CA LEU A 14 5.32 0.34 17.34
C LEU A 14 5.85 1.17 18.51
N THR A 15 5.26 1.03 19.69
CA THR A 15 5.70 1.76 20.90
C THR A 15 6.66 0.96 21.75
N HIS A 16 6.55 -0.37 21.79
CA HIS A 16 7.47 -1.22 22.55
C HIS A 16 7.87 -2.46 21.78
N SER A 17 9.15 -2.80 21.84
CA SER A 17 9.67 -4.08 21.34
C SER A 17 10.87 -4.47 22.20
N ALA A 18 10.86 -5.68 22.76
CA ALA A 18 11.90 -6.11 23.71
C ALA A 18 12.10 -5.06 24.83
N ASN A 19 13.32 -4.53 25.01
CA ASN A 19 13.65 -3.51 26.02
C ASN A 19 13.65 -2.09 25.46
N THR A 20 12.98 -1.87 24.33
CA THR A 20 12.97 -0.59 23.61
C THR A 20 11.59 0.03 23.65
N GLN A 21 11.51 1.30 24.05
CA GLN A 21 10.31 2.13 24.00
C GLN A 21 10.50 3.28 23.00
N ARG A 22 9.46 3.59 22.23
CA ARG A 22 9.48 4.63 21.18
C ARG A 22 8.38 5.64 21.38
N PHE A 23 8.71 6.89 21.10
CA PHE A 23 7.81 8.03 21.17
C PHE A 23 7.80 8.76 19.84
N TYR A 24 6.62 9.27 19.50
CA TYR A 24 6.34 9.80 18.17
C TYR A 24 5.79 11.22 18.28
N HIS A 25 6.24 12.09 17.38
CA HIS A 25 5.59 13.36 17.11
C HIS A 25 4.93 13.25 15.72
N HIS A 26 3.60 13.27 15.68
CA HIS A 26 2.83 12.90 14.49
C HIS A 26 3.25 11.51 13.98
N SER A 27 3.56 11.34 12.69
CA SER A 27 3.97 10.06 12.10
C SER A 27 5.46 9.74 12.23
N ARG A 28 6.22 10.47 13.07
CA ARG A 28 7.68 10.35 13.11
C ARG A 28 8.19 10.03 14.50
N MET A 29 9.07 9.03 14.58
CA MET A 29 9.76 8.70 15.82
C MET A 29 10.74 9.82 16.20
N THR A 30 10.59 10.34 17.42
CA THR A 30 11.42 11.44 17.94
C THR A 30 12.28 11.00 19.11
N THR A 31 11.85 10.01 19.88
CA THR A 31 12.62 9.49 21.01
C THR A 31 12.55 7.97 21.02
N GLU A 32 13.68 7.34 21.28
CA GLU A 32 13.75 5.93 21.63
C GLU A 32 14.51 5.77 22.95
N ILE A 33 14.00 4.92 23.84
CA ILE A 33 14.65 4.57 25.11
C ILE A 33 14.89 3.07 25.08
N GLN A 34 16.15 2.66 25.21
CA GLN A 34 16.59 1.27 25.28
C GLN A 34 17.35 1.06 26.59
N GLY A 35 16.67 0.52 27.60
CA GLY A 35 17.22 0.45 28.96
C GLY A 35 17.55 1.85 29.50
N THR A 36 18.82 2.10 29.81
CA THR A 36 19.32 3.42 30.26
C THR A 36 19.69 4.36 29.11
N VAL A 37 19.80 3.86 27.88
CA VAL A 37 20.19 4.66 26.72
C VAL A 37 18.97 5.31 26.11
N ARG A 38 19.02 6.62 25.93
CA ARG A 38 18.01 7.43 25.25
C ARG A 38 18.59 8.01 23.96
N TYR A 39 17.89 7.80 22.86
CA TYR A 39 18.08 8.52 21.61
C TYR A 39 16.98 9.58 21.45
N SER A 40 17.36 10.82 21.17
CA SER A 40 16.44 11.88 20.76
C SER A 40 16.83 12.33 19.35
N VAL A 41 15.87 12.44 18.44
CA VAL A 41 16.13 12.76 17.03
C VAL A 41 15.53 14.10 16.67
N PHE A 42 16.34 14.97 16.08
CA PHE A 42 15.92 16.24 15.54
C PHE A 42 15.72 16.15 14.02
N GLN A 43 14.52 16.53 13.58
CA GLN A 43 14.10 16.42 12.20
C GLN A 43 13.35 17.68 11.78
N SER A 44 13.54 18.12 10.54
CA SER A 44 12.81 19.27 9.95
C SER A 44 12.47 18.97 8.49
N GLY A 45 11.27 19.36 8.06
CA GLY A 45 10.77 19.05 6.71
C GLY A 45 10.88 17.54 6.43
N ASP A 46 11.41 17.12 5.29
CA ASP A 46 11.71 15.71 5.01
C ASP A 46 13.19 15.34 5.24
N THR A 47 13.82 15.85 6.30
CA THR A 47 15.23 15.57 6.59
C THR A 47 15.45 15.21 8.06
N VAL A 48 16.25 14.17 8.31
CA VAL A 48 16.77 13.84 9.64
C VAL A 48 18.11 14.56 9.80
N LEU A 49 18.22 15.42 10.81
CA LEU A 49 19.30 16.41 10.90
C LEU A 49 20.31 16.10 12.00
N ALA A 50 19.83 15.64 13.16
CA ALA A 50 20.70 15.30 14.27
C ALA A 50 20.08 14.21 15.14
N GLN A 51 20.94 13.52 15.89
CA GLN A 51 20.54 12.66 16.98
C GLN A 51 21.34 13.01 18.23
N THR A 52 20.74 12.85 19.39
CA THR A 52 21.40 12.92 20.68
C THR A 52 21.28 11.57 21.35
N ARG A 53 22.39 11.00 21.79
CA ARG A 53 22.45 9.77 22.59
C ARG A 53 22.82 10.17 24.02
N ALA A 54 22.01 9.80 24.98
CA ALA A 54 22.31 9.96 26.40
C ALA A 54 22.23 8.60 27.09
N ASP A 55 23.13 8.30 28.02
CA ASP A 55 23.18 7.02 28.75
C ASP A 55 23.05 7.17 30.28
N GLY A 56 22.64 8.37 30.73
CA GLY A 56 22.41 8.71 32.13
C GLY A 56 23.55 9.50 32.76
N GLU A 57 24.77 9.33 32.26
CA GLU A 57 25.97 10.03 32.76
C GLU A 57 26.51 11.02 31.72
N ALA A 58 26.45 10.68 30.44
CA ALA A 58 26.92 11.51 29.34
C ALA A 58 25.83 11.72 28.28
N SER A 59 26.01 12.76 27.46
CA SER A 59 25.17 13.05 26.30
C SER A 59 26.06 13.42 25.13
N GLU A 60 25.88 12.72 24.02
CA GLU A 60 26.60 12.93 22.77
C GLU A 60 25.60 13.40 21.71
N CYS A 61 25.95 14.47 20.98
CA CYS A 61 25.18 14.94 19.84
C CYS A 61 25.91 14.60 18.54
N SER A 62 25.22 13.98 17.60
CA SER A 62 25.73 13.69 16.26
C SER A 62 24.87 14.38 15.20
N LEU A 63 25.52 14.95 14.20
CA LEU A 63 24.88 15.48 12.99
C LEU A 63 24.68 14.35 11.98
N LEU A 64 23.56 14.39 11.26
CA LEU A 64 23.15 13.34 10.33
C LEU A 64 23.07 13.93 8.92
N ALA A 65 23.81 13.34 7.98
CA ALA A 65 23.67 13.65 6.57
C ALA A 65 22.65 12.68 5.96
N SER A 66 21.46 13.19 5.65
CA SER A 66 20.40 12.43 4.99
C SER A 66 20.48 12.60 3.47
N GLY A 67 20.38 11.49 2.74
CA GLY A 67 20.26 11.45 1.28
C GLY A 67 18.80 11.46 0.80
N MET A 68 18.59 10.95 -0.41
CA MET A 68 17.24 10.75 -0.96
C MET A 68 16.40 9.86 -0.04
N GLN A 69 15.09 10.09 -0.04
CA GLN A 69 14.12 9.34 0.77
C GLN A 69 14.42 9.40 2.28
N ARG A 70 15.10 10.44 2.79
CA ARG A 70 15.42 10.57 4.23
C ARG A 70 16.42 9.52 4.75
N SER A 71 17.04 8.74 3.87
CA SER A 71 17.99 7.72 4.29
C SER A 71 19.26 8.35 4.83
N VAL A 72 19.63 8.07 6.08
CA VAL A 72 20.85 8.62 6.70
C VAL A 72 22.08 7.92 6.12
N LEU A 73 22.94 8.68 5.44
CA LEU A 73 24.15 8.19 4.77
C LEU A 73 25.43 8.42 5.58
N GLN A 74 25.42 9.40 6.48
CA GLN A 74 26.58 9.72 7.32
C GLN A 74 26.12 10.21 8.69
N VAL A 75 26.84 9.79 9.72
CA VAL A 75 26.72 10.33 11.08
C VAL A 75 28.06 10.92 11.45
N VAL A 76 28.03 12.17 11.92
CA VAL A 76 29.22 12.92 12.32
C VAL A 76 29.08 13.26 13.79
N SER A 77 30.04 12.84 14.59
CA SER A 77 30.13 13.17 16.01
C SER A 77 31.52 13.69 16.35
N PRO A 78 31.75 14.18 17.59
CA PRO A 78 33.06 14.67 18.01
C PRO A 78 34.18 13.64 17.83
N ASP A 79 33.86 12.35 17.97
CA ASP A 79 34.83 11.24 17.90
C ASP A 79 35.13 10.79 16.46
N GLY A 80 34.41 11.33 15.48
CA GLY A 80 34.66 11.07 14.06
C GLY A 80 33.39 10.95 13.22
N SER A 81 33.55 10.40 12.01
CA SER A 81 32.44 10.20 11.10
C SER A 81 32.31 8.74 10.70
N ARG A 82 31.06 8.24 10.72
CA ARG A 82 30.68 6.93 10.21
C ARG A 82 29.77 7.07 9.00
N SER A 83 30.05 6.31 7.95
CA SER A 83 29.18 6.20 6.78
C SER A 83 28.24 5.01 6.92
N ALA A 84 27.00 5.17 6.46
CA ALA A 84 26.02 4.11 6.35
C ALA A 84 25.78 3.80 4.87
N ALA A 85 25.86 2.52 4.52
CA ALA A 85 25.58 2.04 3.18
C ALA A 85 24.35 1.13 3.19
N TYR A 86 23.53 1.26 2.14
CA TYR A 86 22.32 0.47 1.95
C TYR A 86 22.33 -0.15 0.56
N SER A 87 21.79 -1.37 0.44
CA SER A 87 21.31 -1.86 -0.85
C SER A 87 20.15 -0.98 -1.36
N PRO A 88 19.76 -1.09 -2.64
CA PRO A 88 18.58 -0.38 -3.17
C PRO A 88 17.30 -0.60 -2.35
N TYR A 89 17.18 -1.74 -1.68
CA TYR A 89 16.04 -2.11 -0.84
C TYR A 89 16.29 -1.87 0.65
N GLY A 90 17.29 -1.06 1.03
CA GLY A 90 17.49 -0.64 2.40
C GLY A 90 18.23 -1.62 3.31
N HIS A 91 18.67 -2.78 2.82
CA HIS A 91 19.49 -3.69 3.61
C HIS A 91 20.84 -3.06 3.97
N SER A 92 21.20 -3.08 5.25
CA SER A 92 22.46 -2.60 5.82
C SER A 92 22.86 -3.50 7.00
N CYS A 93 24.16 -3.74 7.17
CA CYS A 93 24.65 -4.54 8.31
C CYS A 93 24.58 -3.76 9.63
N GLU A 94 24.83 -2.45 9.59
CA GLU A 94 24.87 -1.59 10.77
C GLU A 94 24.12 -0.27 10.51
N PRO A 95 22.78 -0.31 10.42
CA PRO A 95 22.02 0.91 10.19
C PRO A 95 22.11 1.83 11.42
N PRO A 96 22.15 3.16 11.22
CA PRO A 96 21.95 4.13 12.30
C PRO A 96 20.52 4.01 12.86
N VAL A 97 20.26 4.70 13.98
CA VAL A 97 18.95 4.68 14.67
C VAL A 97 17.81 5.01 13.72
N LEU A 98 17.85 6.14 13.02
CA LEU A 98 17.02 6.34 11.84
C LEU A 98 17.90 6.11 10.62
N GLY A 99 17.61 5.07 9.84
CA GLY A 99 18.39 4.63 8.71
C GLY A 99 17.65 4.82 7.40
N PHE A 100 17.44 3.72 6.68
CA PHE A 100 16.67 3.69 5.43
C PHE A 100 15.28 4.30 5.61
N ASN A 101 14.83 5.12 4.66
CA ASN A 101 13.59 5.87 4.70
C ASN A 101 13.43 6.84 5.89
N GLY A 102 14.51 7.09 6.65
CA GLY A 102 14.44 7.78 7.93
C GLY A 102 13.67 6.98 8.99
N GLU A 103 13.58 5.66 8.82
CA GLU A 103 12.89 4.72 9.69
C GLU A 103 13.87 3.93 10.56
N ARG A 104 13.38 3.45 11.70
CA ARG A 104 14.13 2.56 12.59
C ARG A 104 13.94 1.12 12.14
N ALA A 105 15.03 0.44 11.81
CA ALA A 105 15.01 -1.01 11.65
C ALA A 105 14.69 -1.67 12.99
N ASP A 106 13.77 -2.63 12.99
CA ASP A 106 13.47 -3.44 14.17
C ASP A 106 14.73 -4.23 14.56
N PRO A 107 15.31 -4.03 15.75
CA PRO A 107 16.57 -4.66 16.14
C PRO A 107 16.53 -6.19 16.16
N VAL A 108 15.33 -6.79 16.27
CA VAL A 108 15.16 -8.24 16.31
C VAL A 108 15.11 -8.84 14.91
N THR A 109 14.40 -8.20 13.97
CA THR A 109 14.12 -8.79 12.65
C THR A 109 14.88 -8.14 11.50
N GLY A 110 15.43 -6.93 11.70
CA GLY A 110 15.99 -6.09 10.64
C GLY A 110 14.95 -5.52 9.68
N HIS A 111 13.64 -5.64 9.98
CA HIS A 111 12.57 -5.13 9.13
C HIS A 111 12.30 -3.65 9.40
N TYR A 112 11.76 -2.96 8.41
CA TYR A 112 11.28 -1.59 8.54
C TYR A 112 9.75 -1.57 8.63
N LEU A 113 9.19 -0.88 9.62
CA LEU A 113 7.75 -0.75 9.79
C LEU A 113 7.20 0.45 9.01
N LEU A 114 7.15 0.32 7.69
CA LEU A 114 6.72 1.39 6.78
C LEU A 114 5.21 1.63 6.86
N GLY A 115 4.77 2.80 6.39
CA GLY A 115 3.37 3.21 6.52
C GLY A 115 2.97 3.44 7.98
N ASN A 116 3.90 3.93 8.79
CA ASN A 116 3.67 4.21 10.21
C ASN A 116 3.24 2.95 10.99
N GLY A 117 3.84 1.80 10.67
CA GLY A 117 3.50 0.50 11.27
C GLY A 117 2.49 -0.34 10.50
N TYR A 118 1.96 0.16 9.39
CA TYR A 118 1.02 -0.55 8.54
C TYR A 118 1.56 -1.90 8.05
N ARG A 119 2.80 -1.92 7.52
CA ARG A 119 3.42 -3.18 7.01
C ARG A 119 4.89 -3.28 7.35
N ALA A 120 5.29 -4.48 7.78
CA ALA A 120 6.69 -4.83 7.92
C ALA A 120 7.31 -5.09 6.54
N PHE A 121 8.24 -4.24 6.15
CA PHE A 121 9.07 -4.37 4.97
C PHE A 121 10.35 -5.12 5.30
N ASN A 122 10.61 -6.19 4.57
CA ASN A 122 11.82 -6.99 4.72
C ASN A 122 12.84 -6.58 3.65
N PRO A 123 13.93 -5.89 4.04
CA PRO A 123 14.92 -5.40 3.07
C PRO A 123 15.74 -6.53 2.42
N VAL A 124 15.80 -7.72 3.04
CA VAL A 124 16.49 -8.90 2.48
C VAL A 124 15.62 -9.59 1.43
N LEU A 125 14.32 -9.75 1.71
CA LEU A 125 13.36 -10.33 0.76
C LEU A 125 12.85 -9.31 -0.27
N MET A 126 13.18 -8.03 -0.11
CA MET A 126 12.83 -6.94 -1.03
C MET A 126 11.31 -6.75 -1.18
N ARG A 127 10.53 -7.06 -0.14
CA ARG A 127 9.06 -7.05 -0.17
C ARG A 127 8.46 -6.82 1.21
N PHE A 128 7.16 -6.53 1.24
CA PHE A 128 6.37 -6.57 2.48
C PHE A 128 6.11 -8.01 2.92
N ASN A 129 5.96 -8.20 4.23
CA ASN A 129 5.62 -9.49 4.85
C ASN A 129 4.12 -9.74 4.87
N SER A 130 3.29 -8.69 4.73
CA SER A 130 1.84 -8.78 4.64
C SER A 130 1.32 -8.18 3.31
N PRO A 131 0.21 -8.71 2.77
CA PRO A 131 -0.41 -8.14 1.60
C PRO A 131 -1.03 -6.77 1.92
N ASP A 132 -1.00 -5.87 0.94
CA ASP A 132 -1.64 -4.57 0.98
C ASP A 132 -3.17 -4.67 0.84
N SER A 133 -3.90 -3.91 1.65
CA SER A 133 -5.37 -3.77 1.59
C SER A 133 -5.83 -3.01 0.35
N TRP A 134 -4.96 -2.21 -0.28
CA TRP A 134 -5.24 -1.53 -1.54
C TRP A 134 -4.87 -2.37 -2.76
N SER A 135 -4.36 -3.58 -2.55
CA SER A 135 -4.05 -4.52 -3.62
C SER A 135 -5.07 -5.67 -3.63
N PRO A 136 -5.35 -6.30 -4.78
CA PRO A 136 -4.78 -6.01 -6.10
C PRO A 136 -5.52 -4.91 -6.88
N PHE A 137 -6.65 -4.41 -6.37
CA PHE A 137 -7.63 -3.65 -7.16
C PHE A 137 -7.66 -2.14 -6.88
N GLY A 138 -6.97 -1.67 -5.85
CA GLY A 138 -6.75 -0.26 -5.59
C GLY A 138 -5.39 0.22 -6.13
N ARG A 139 -4.90 1.35 -5.58
CA ARG A 139 -3.67 1.97 -6.08
C ARG A 139 -2.41 1.14 -5.85
N GLY A 140 -2.42 0.20 -4.90
CA GLY A 140 -1.26 -0.66 -4.62
C GLY A 140 -0.86 -1.59 -5.75
N GLY A 141 -1.75 -1.77 -6.72
CA GLY A 141 -1.51 -2.59 -7.90
C GLY A 141 -1.56 -4.09 -7.58
N ILE A 142 -1.27 -4.92 -8.57
CA ILE A 142 -1.59 -6.36 -8.49
C ILE A 142 -0.74 -7.13 -7.47
N ASN A 143 0.49 -6.67 -7.20
CA ASN A 143 1.38 -7.33 -6.26
C ASN A 143 1.22 -6.73 -4.87
N GLY A 144 0.35 -7.34 -4.06
CA GLY A 144 0.10 -6.90 -2.69
C GLY A 144 1.32 -6.93 -1.76
N TYR A 145 2.41 -7.59 -2.13
CA TYR A 145 3.66 -7.60 -1.35
C TYR A 145 4.74 -6.68 -1.92
N GLY A 146 4.51 -6.10 -3.10
CA GLY A 146 5.51 -5.32 -3.82
C GLY A 146 5.88 -4.04 -3.09
N TYR A 147 7.17 -3.72 -3.05
CA TYR A 147 7.68 -2.42 -2.64
C TYR A 147 8.14 -1.63 -3.86
N CYS A 148 7.67 -0.39 -4.00
CA CYS A 148 8.07 0.53 -5.08
C CYS A 148 7.92 -0.04 -6.50
N GLU A 149 7.04 -1.03 -6.71
CA GLU A 149 6.90 -1.77 -7.97
C GLU A 149 8.25 -2.30 -8.52
N GLY A 150 9.17 -2.64 -7.63
CA GLY A 150 10.50 -3.15 -7.99
C GLY A 150 11.56 -2.08 -8.30
N ASP A 151 11.26 -0.79 -8.12
CA ASP A 151 12.18 0.32 -8.43
C ASP A 151 12.36 1.28 -7.22
N PRO A 152 12.96 0.80 -6.11
CA PRO A 152 13.12 1.58 -4.88
C PRO A 152 14.17 2.70 -4.98
N VAL A 153 14.98 2.74 -6.04
CA VAL A 153 15.97 3.81 -6.28
C VAL A 153 15.28 5.10 -6.76
N ASN A 154 14.26 4.95 -7.60
CA ASN A 154 13.58 6.09 -8.22
C ASN A 154 12.20 6.37 -7.63
N ARG A 155 11.72 5.52 -6.73
CA ARG A 155 10.37 5.61 -6.15
C ARG A 155 10.42 5.39 -4.65
N VAL A 156 9.47 5.98 -3.95
CA VAL A 156 9.31 5.85 -2.50
C VAL A 156 7.85 5.59 -2.17
N ASP A 157 7.57 4.71 -1.22
CA ASP A 157 6.23 4.41 -0.70
C ASP A 157 6.13 4.78 0.79
N PRO A 158 5.82 6.05 1.12
CA PRO A 158 5.76 6.50 2.51
C PRO A 158 4.62 5.89 3.31
N SER A 159 3.49 5.60 2.66
CA SER A 159 2.30 5.03 3.32
C SER A 159 2.35 3.52 3.40
N GLY A 160 3.30 2.87 2.72
CA GLY A 160 3.27 1.43 2.53
C GLY A 160 2.02 0.99 1.79
N HIS A 161 1.49 1.78 0.86
CA HIS A 161 0.36 1.40 -0.01
C HIS A 161 0.63 1.73 -1.47
N PHE A 162 1.25 2.88 -1.74
CA PHE A 162 1.47 3.34 -3.10
C PHE A 162 2.72 4.20 -3.18
N TRP A 163 3.55 3.87 -4.17
CA TRP A 163 4.79 4.57 -4.42
C TRP A 163 4.56 5.88 -5.20
N ARG A 164 5.42 6.88 -4.99
CA ARG A 164 5.51 8.07 -5.86
C ARG A 164 6.90 8.15 -6.49
N ARG A 165 6.99 8.75 -7.68
CA ARG A 165 8.29 9.05 -8.32
C ARG A 165 9.05 10.13 -7.53
N LEU A 166 10.34 9.92 -7.34
CA LEU A 166 11.23 10.95 -6.82
C LEU A 166 11.51 11.99 -7.90
N ILE A 167 11.33 13.26 -7.57
CA ILE A 167 11.78 14.38 -8.40
C ILE A 167 13.20 14.72 -7.97
N ARG A 168 14.19 14.48 -8.85
CA ARG A 168 15.57 14.93 -8.64
C ARG A 168 15.64 16.43 -8.92
N ALA A 169 15.41 17.25 -7.90
CA ALA A 169 15.74 18.67 -7.99
C ALA A 169 17.26 18.81 -7.96
N VAL A 170 17.88 19.17 -9.09
CA VAL A 170 19.25 19.69 -9.08
C VAL A 170 19.17 21.08 -8.45
N THR A 171 19.34 21.17 -7.14
CA THR A 171 19.50 22.46 -6.45
C THR A 171 20.89 22.99 -6.76
N GLY A 172 21.02 23.63 -7.93
CA GLY A 172 22.15 24.48 -8.24
C GLY A 172 22.12 25.71 -7.34
N LEU A 173 22.78 25.66 -6.18
CA LEU A 173 23.28 26.89 -5.57
C LEU A 173 24.40 27.40 -6.49
N ALA A 174 24.04 28.38 -7.31
CA ALA A 174 24.98 29.16 -8.11
C ALA A 174 25.89 30.00 -7.19
N GLY A 175 26.87 29.35 -6.57
CA GLY A 175 28.05 30.00 -6.02
C GLY A 175 29.10 30.11 -7.12
N LYS A 176 29.37 31.32 -7.60
CA LYS A 176 30.45 31.63 -8.54
C LYS A 176 31.77 31.04 -8.03
N ARG A 177 32.28 29.98 -8.67
CA ARG A 177 33.70 29.59 -8.63
C ARG A 177 34.15 29.11 -10.01
N SER A 178 35.36 29.54 -10.35
CA SER A 178 35.97 29.62 -11.66
C SER A 178 35.87 28.37 -12.52
N ALA A 179 35.82 28.59 -13.84
CA ALA A 179 35.80 27.58 -14.88
C ALA A 179 36.95 26.56 -14.72
N ALA A 180 36.63 25.39 -14.19
CA ALA A 180 37.39 24.18 -14.43
C ALA A 180 36.78 23.47 -15.64
N LYS A 181 37.64 23.06 -16.59
CA LYS A 181 37.29 22.39 -17.84
C LYS A 181 36.28 21.26 -17.61
N PRO A 182 35.26 21.10 -18.48
CA PRO A 182 34.35 19.98 -18.38
C PRO A 182 35.15 18.70 -18.64
N ILE A 183 35.26 17.84 -17.62
CA ILE A 183 35.50 16.42 -17.86
C ILE A 183 34.20 15.93 -18.50
N ALA A 184 34.25 15.63 -19.80
CA ALA A 184 33.17 14.97 -20.49
C ALA A 184 32.91 13.64 -19.78
N LEU A 185 31.85 13.57 -18.98
CA LEU A 185 31.30 12.31 -18.53
C LEU A 185 30.69 11.67 -19.79
N VAL A 186 31.49 10.84 -20.45
CA VAL A 186 30.99 9.92 -21.47
C VAL A 186 30.00 9.02 -20.75
N ALA A 187 28.71 9.36 -20.82
CA ALA A 187 27.66 8.42 -20.51
C ALA A 187 27.88 7.23 -21.47
N PRO A 188 28.07 5.99 -20.98
CA PRO A 188 28.10 4.86 -21.88
C PRO A 188 26.76 4.85 -22.65
N PRO A 189 26.77 4.48 -23.94
CA PRO A 189 25.54 4.39 -24.69
C PRO A 189 24.57 3.48 -23.94
N LEU A 190 23.33 3.95 -23.81
CA LEU A 190 22.21 3.14 -23.33
C LEU A 190 22.06 1.95 -24.28
N THR A 191 22.73 0.83 -24.00
CA THR A 191 22.20 -0.45 -24.42
C THR A 191 20.87 -0.61 -23.70
N PRO A 192 19.74 -0.75 -24.40
CA PRO A 192 18.54 -1.22 -23.74
C PRO A 192 18.89 -2.58 -23.15
N ILE A 193 19.07 -2.64 -21.83
CA ILE A 193 18.95 -3.89 -21.12
C ILE A 193 17.50 -4.26 -21.40
N ALA A 194 17.30 -5.17 -22.36
CA ALA A 194 16.05 -5.87 -22.49
C ALA A 194 15.73 -6.33 -21.08
N LEU A 195 14.67 -5.76 -20.51
CA LEU A 195 14.08 -6.23 -19.29
C LEU A 195 13.71 -7.67 -19.61
N ALA A 196 14.59 -8.62 -19.33
CA ALA A 196 14.25 -10.01 -19.35
C ALA A 196 13.11 -10.08 -18.35
N ALA A 197 11.89 -10.25 -18.87
CA ALA A 197 10.74 -10.57 -18.06
C ALA A 197 11.21 -11.63 -17.05
N PRO A 198 10.85 -11.51 -15.77
CA PRO A 198 11.23 -12.51 -14.79
C PRO A 198 10.91 -13.89 -15.39
N PRO A 199 11.82 -14.88 -15.27
CA PRO A 199 11.60 -16.18 -15.86
C PRO A 199 10.20 -16.64 -15.44
N LEU A 200 9.36 -16.97 -16.44
CA LEU A 200 7.95 -17.38 -16.29
C LEU A 200 7.72 -18.48 -15.24
N ALA A 201 8.78 -19.08 -14.70
CA ALA A 201 8.77 -20.18 -13.76
C ALA A 201 8.49 -19.79 -12.28
N LEU A 202 8.76 -18.55 -11.83
CA LEU A 202 8.42 -18.14 -10.44
C LEU A 202 7.02 -17.51 -10.30
N ALA A 203 6.32 -17.28 -11.42
CA ALA A 203 4.97 -16.70 -11.45
C ALA A 203 3.84 -17.73 -11.24
N LYS A 204 4.16 -19.02 -11.01
CA LYS A 204 3.13 -20.09 -10.96
C LYS A 204 2.47 -20.32 -9.60
N ARG A 205 2.88 -19.65 -8.52
CA ARG A 205 2.22 -19.79 -7.20
C ARG A 205 1.57 -18.48 -6.79
N GLY A 206 0.34 -18.27 -7.27
CA GLY A 206 -0.52 -17.14 -6.90
C GLY A 206 -1.46 -16.65 -8.01
N TYR A 207 -1.22 -17.03 -9.27
CA TYR A 207 -1.92 -16.50 -10.46
C TYR A 207 -2.69 -17.57 -11.25
N GLU A 208 -3.03 -18.71 -10.66
CA GLU A 208 -3.79 -19.76 -11.37
C GLU A 208 -5.23 -19.33 -11.68
N ALA A 209 -5.79 -18.33 -10.98
CA ALA A 209 -7.19 -17.94 -11.11
C ALA A 209 -7.49 -16.81 -12.13
N LEU A 210 -6.49 -16.18 -12.75
CA LEU A 210 -6.67 -15.07 -13.70
C LEU A 210 -5.84 -15.26 -15.00
N GLU A 211 -6.45 -15.04 -16.16
CA GLU A 211 -5.85 -15.05 -17.50
C GLU A 211 -6.03 -13.69 -18.20
N ASP A 212 -5.12 -13.34 -19.10
CA ASP A 212 -5.18 -12.13 -19.93
C ASP A 212 -5.38 -10.81 -19.17
N PHE A 213 -4.84 -10.72 -17.94
CA PHE A 213 -4.91 -9.49 -17.15
C PHE A 213 -4.18 -8.35 -17.86
N ARG A 214 -4.89 -7.25 -18.10
CA ARG A 214 -4.33 -6.05 -18.71
C ARG A 214 -5.14 -4.80 -18.39
N GLN A 215 -4.50 -3.65 -18.51
CA GLN A 215 -5.19 -2.36 -18.45
C GLN A 215 -5.96 -2.11 -19.76
N LEU A 216 -7.27 -1.90 -19.68
CA LEU A 216 -8.14 -1.64 -20.83
C LEU A 216 -8.01 -0.18 -21.30
N ILE A 217 -8.05 0.74 -20.32
CA ILE A 217 -7.81 2.19 -20.40
C ILE A 217 -7.24 2.63 -19.04
N PRO A 218 -6.62 3.81 -18.90
CA PRO A 218 -6.01 4.25 -17.63
C PRO A 218 -6.96 4.08 -16.45
N GLY A 219 -6.56 3.33 -15.42
CA GLY A 219 -7.36 3.11 -14.21
C GLY A 219 -8.44 2.01 -14.29
N ILE A 220 -8.65 1.39 -15.45
CA ILE A 220 -9.61 0.28 -15.64
C ILE A 220 -8.89 -0.96 -16.18
N TYR A 221 -9.05 -2.07 -15.47
CA TYR A 221 -8.38 -3.33 -15.75
C TYR A 221 -9.38 -4.43 -16.08
N VAL A 222 -8.95 -5.39 -16.88
CA VAL A 222 -9.75 -6.54 -17.28
C VAL A 222 -8.91 -7.81 -17.20
N ALA A 223 -9.54 -8.93 -16.85
CA ALA A 223 -8.94 -10.27 -16.92
C ALA A 223 -10.04 -11.32 -17.07
N ARG A 224 -9.69 -12.49 -17.61
CA ARG A 224 -10.51 -13.70 -17.46
C ARG A 224 -10.24 -14.29 -16.09
N GLN A 225 -11.29 -14.63 -15.35
CA GLN A 225 -11.25 -15.18 -14.01
C GLN A 225 -11.83 -16.59 -14.01
N GLN A 226 -11.20 -17.49 -13.26
CA GLN A 226 -11.72 -18.82 -13.02
C GLN A 226 -13.01 -18.78 -12.19
N ASP A 227 -13.98 -19.61 -12.57
CA ASP A 227 -15.13 -19.95 -11.76
C ASP A 227 -14.75 -20.92 -10.62
N GLU A 228 -15.74 -21.32 -9.82
CA GLU A 228 -15.58 -22.29 -8.74
C GLU A 228 -15.06 -23.67 -9.19
N PHE A 229 -15.11 -23.97 -10.50
CA PHE A 229 -14.62 -25.20 -11.12
C PHE A 229 -13.27 -25.03 -11.83
N GLY A 230 -12.61 -23.89 -11.66
CA GLY A 230 -11.31 -23.60 -12.27
C GLY A 230 -11.39 -23.26 -13.76
N LYS A 231 -12.57 -22.98 -14.32
CA LYS A 231 -12.74 -22.62 -15.74
C LYS A 231 -12.81 -21.12 -15.90
N PHE A 232 -12.12 -20.57 -16.91
CA PHE A 232 -12.10 -19.13 -17.21
C PHE A 232 -13.40 -18.63 -17.85
N THR A 233 -14.49 -18.62 -17.08
CA THR A 233 -15.81 -18.19 -17.54
C THR A 233 -16.26 -16.85 -16.97
N THR A 234 -15.47 -16.19 -16.13
CA THR A 234 -15.84 -14.92 -15.53
C THR A 234 -14.99 -13.80 -16.12
N GLN A 235 -15.59 -12.71 -16.58
CA GLN A 235 -14.85 -11.52 -17.00
C GLN A 235 -14.71 -10.58 -15.82
N LEU A 236 -13.50 -10.47 -15.26
CA LEU A 236 -13.19 -9.47 -14.25
C LEU A 236 -13.07 -8.10 -14.91
N VAL A 237 -13.74 -7.11 -14.34
CA VAL A 237 -13.59 -5.69 -14.69
C VAL A 237 -13.36 -4.93 -13.39
N ALA A 238 -12.21 -4.26 -13.26
CA ALA A 238 -11.79 -3.64 -12.01
C ALA A 238 -11.37 -2.18 -12.22
N GLY A 239 -11.73 -1.33 -11.25
CA GLY A 239 -11.28 0.06 -11.18
C GLY A 239 -12.10 0.89 -10.20
N HIS A 240 -11.66 2.11 -9.96
CA HIS A 240 -12.32 2.99 -8.99
C HIS A 240 -13.69 3.43 -9.51
N GLY A 241 -14.64 3.58 -8.60
CA GLY A 241 -15.93 4.18 -8.91
C GLY A 241 -16.48 4.96 -7.74
N ASN A 242 -17.56 5.67 -7.98
CA ASN A 242 -18.33 6.36 -6.95
C ASN A 242 -19.75 6.62 -7.46
N ILE A 243 -20.60 7.17 -6.59
CA ILE A 243 -21.90 7.73 -6.96
C ILE A 243 -21.74 9.23 -7.12
N TYR A 244 -22.40 9.77 -8.14
CA TYR A 244 -22.63 11.20 -8.27
C TYR A 244 -24.12 11.50 -8.10
N THR A 245 -24.45 12.47 -7.26
CA THR A 245 -25.82 12.96 -7.09
C THR A 245 -25.93 14.38 -7.63
N THR A 246 -26.79 14.55 -8.63
CA THR A 246 -27.11 15.86 -9.22
C THR A 246 -27.82 16.76 -8.21
N ARG A 247 -27.82 18.08 -8.47
CA ARG A 247 -28.60 19.05 -7.68
C ARG A 247 -30.11 18.77 -7.68
N GLY A 248 -30.60 18.03 -8.69
CA GLY A 248 -31.99 17.57 -8.78
C GLY A 248 -32.29 16.24 -8.08
N GLY A 249 -31.34 15.70 -7.30
CA GLY A 249 -31.52 14.47 -6.51
C GLY A 249 -31.32 13.16 -7.28
N ILE A 250 -31.11 13.22 -8.61
CA ILE A 250 -30.81 12.04 -9.43
C ILE A 250 -29.38 11.57 -9.12
N SER A 251 -29.23 10.30 -8.74
CA SER A 251 -27.95 9.66 -8.45
C SER A 251 -27.59 8.63 -9.51
N PHE A 252 -26.31 8.55 -9.88
CA PHE A 252 -25.80 7.53 -10.80
C PHE A 252 -24.37 7.13 -10.45
N GLY A 253 -24.04 5.86 -10.68
CA GLY A 253 -22.68 5.36 -10.53
C GLY A 253 -21.78 5.77 -11.70
N TYR A 254 -20.49 5.96 -11.43
CA TYR A 254 -19.47 6.13 -12.45
C TYR A 254 -18.17 5.41 -12.05
N MET A 255 -17.37 5.06 -13.05
CA MET A 255 -16.03 4.50 -12.91
C MET A 255 -14.99 5.54 -13.32
N LEU A 256 -13.79 5.55 -12.73
CA LEU A 256 -12.74 6.51 -13.05
C LEU A 256 -11.77 5.93 -14.07
N SER A 257 -11.57 6.67 -15.16
CA SER A 257 -10.50 6.43 -16.12
C SER A 257 -9.47 7.57 -16.04
N GLY A 258 -8.44 7.41 -15.22
CA GLY A 258 -7.60 8.54 -14.79
C GLY A 258 -8.46 9.54 -14.00
N ASP A 259 -8.47 10.80 -14.43
CA ASP A 259 -9.26 11.86 -13.78
C ASP A 259 -10.67 12.05 -14.38
N ARG A 260 -11.09 11.17 -15.31
CA ARG A 260 -12.36 11.31 -16.03
C ARG A 260 -13.39 10.26 -15.56
N PRO A 261 -14.63 10.67 -15.26
CA PRO A 261 -15.72 9.73 -14.97
C PRO A 261 -16.19 9.02 -16.24
N LEU A 262 -16.55 7.75 -16.09
CA LEU A 262 -16.99 6.83 -17.12
C LEU A 262 -18.29 6.16 -16.67
N GLY A 263 -19.38 6.35 -17.40
CA GLY A 263 -20.65 5.68 -17.12
C GLY A 263 -20.70 4.23 -17.62
N ALA A 264 -21.63 3.44 -17.09
CA ALA A 264 -21.82 2.03 -17.47
C ALA A 264 -22.02 1.82 -18.99
N PRO A 265 -22.81 2.63 -19.72
CA PRO A 265 -22.97 2.46 -21.18
C PRO A 265 -21.68 2.70 -21.99
N MET A 266 -20.77 3.53 -21.46
CA MET A 266 -19.50 3.77 -22.13
C MET A 266 -18.51 2.63 -21.83
N LEU A 267 -18.54 2.09 -20.60
CA LEU A 267 -17.77 0.91 -20.23
C LEU A 267 -18.20 -0.32 -21.05
N SER A 268 -19.50 -0.60 -21.18
CA SER A 268 -20.00 -1.72 -21.96
C SER A 268 -19.59 -1.65 -23.42
N LYS A 269 -19.72 -0.49 -24.06
CA LYS A 269 -19.24 -0.25 -25.43
C LYS A 269 -17.73 -0.49 -25.57
N LEU A 270 -16.95 -0.10 -24.57
CA LEU A 270 -15.51 -0.35 -24.52
C LEU A 270 -15.19 -1.84 -24.39
N LEU A 271 -15.88 -2.54 -23.48
CA LEU A 271 -15.73 -3.97 -23.28
C LEU A 271 -16.09 -4.74 -24.56
N SER A 272 -17.25 -4.49 -25.16
CA SER A 272 -17.68 -5.14 -26.40
C SER A 272 -16.74 -4.89 -27.59
N LYS A 273 -16.04 -3.75 -27.60
CA LYS A 273 -15.07 -3.43 -28.67
C LYS A 273 -13.69 -4.03 -28.45
N LYS A 274 -13.24 -4.16 -27.21
CA LYS A 274 -11.83 -4.46 -26.87
C LYS A 274 -11.62 -5.79 -26.16
N VAL A 275 -12.68 -6.44 -25.68
CA VAL A 275 -12.62 -7.68 -24.88
C VAL A 275 -13.44 -8.75 -25.58
N SER A 276 -12.89 -9.96 -25.68
CA SER A 276 -13.61 -11.12 -26.20
C SER A 276 -14.45 -11.75 -25.09
N PHE A 277 -15.75 -11.89 -25.32
CA PHE A 277 -16.68 -12.57 -24.40
C PHE A 277 -16.95 -14.04 -24.75
N LYS A 278 -16.18 -14.62 -25.69
CA LYS A 278 -16.32 -16.05 -26.04
C LYS A 278 -16.06 -16.92 -24.82
N GLY A 279 -17.07 -17.68 -24.39
CA GLY A 279 -16.99 -18.57 -23.22
C GLY A 279 -17.17 -17.89 -21.86
N ILE A 280 -17.36 -16.57 -21.83
CA ILE A 280 -17.68 -15.83 -20.61
C ILE A 280 -19.17 -15.99 -20.30
N LYS A 281 -19.47 -16.31 -19.05
CA LYS A 281 -20.82 -16.53 -18.51
C LYS A 281 -21.28 -15.41 -17.59
N GLU A 282 -20.36 -14.66 -17.00
CA GLU A 282 -20.67 -13.59 -16.06
C GLU A 282 -19.54 -12.56 -15.99
N ILE A 283 -19.85 -11.40 -15.43
CA ILE A 283 -18.91 -10.31 -15.19
C ILE A 283 -18.77 -10.12 -13.69
N ASN A 284 -17.54 -10.07 -13.21
CA ASN A 284 -17.23 -9.63 -11.85
C ASN A 284 -16.77 -8.18 -11.90
N LEU A 285 -17.64 -7.25 -11.48
CA LEU A 285 -17.39 -5.81 -11.51
C LEU A 285 -16.87 -5.33 -10.14
N VAL A 286 -15.55 -5.27 -10.02
CA VAL A 286 -14.88 -4.77 -8.81
C VAL A 286 -14.75 -3.24 -8.91
N MET A 287 -15.78 -2.56 -8.43
CA MET A 287 -15.89 -1.10 -8.42
C MET A 287 -16.68 -0.61 -7.20
N CYS A 288 -16.25 0.49 -6.58
CA CYS A 288 -16.99 1.12 -5.49
C CYS A 288 -18.38 1.58 -5.91
N HIS A 289 -19.34 1.27 -5.05
CA HIS A 289 -20.74 1.60 -5.16
C HIS A 289 -21.37 1.04 -6.43
N SER A 290 -20.83 -0.08 -6.94
CA SER A 290 -21.29 -0.68 -8.20
C SER A 290 -22.66 -1.33 -8.08
N ALA A 291 -23.02 -1.84 -6.90
CA ALA A 291 -24.35 -2.36 -6.61
C ALA A 291 -25.29 -1.34 -5.94
N ASP A 292 -24.77 -0.19 -5.53
CA ASP A 292 -25.59 0.84 -4.91
C ASP A 292 -26.58 1.39 -5.94
N LEU A 293 -27.73 1.90 -5.45
CA LEU A 293 -28.88 2.31 -6.27
C LEU A 293 -29.74 1.16 -6.84
N LYS A 294 -29.49 -0.10 -6.43
CA LYS A 294 -30.34 -1.27 -6.77
C LYS A 294 -30.54 -1.42 -8.29
N GLU A 295 -31.77 -1.28 -8.79
CA GLU A 295 -32.10 -1.37 -10.21
C GLU A 295 -31.47 -0.26 -11.07
N ALA A 296 -31.11 0.86 -10.46
CA ALA A 296 -30.39 1.96 -11.10
C ALA A 296 -28.86 1.89 -10.89
N SER A 297 -28.37 0.76 -10.35
CA SER A 297 -26.95 0.57 -10.07
C SER A 297 -26.12 0.46 -11.34
N PHE A 298 -24.84 0.82 -11.23
CA PHE A 298 -23.90 0.67 -12.33
C PHE A 298 -23.82 -0.79 -12.81
N ALA A 299 -23.83 -1.74 -11.87
CA ALA A 299 -23.81 -3.16 -12.15
C ALA A 299 -25.08 -3.64 -12.88
N GLN A 300 -26.27 -3.18 -12.48
CA GLN A 300 -27.52 -3.51 -13.18
C GLN A 300 -27.53 -2.94 -14.61
N TYR A 301 -27.10 -1.68 -14.80
CA TYR A 301 -26.95 -1.12 -16.15
C TYR A 301 -25.99 -1.93 -17.01
N LEU A 302 -24.85 -2.33 -16.45
CA LEU A 302 -23.86 -3.15 -17.15
C LEU A 302 -24.42 -4.54 -17.48
N ALA A 303 -25.20 -5.15 -16.58
CA ALA A 303 -25.82 -6.46 -16.81
C ALA A 303 -26.83 -6.40 -17.97
N ASN A 304 -27.64 -5.35 -18.00
CA ASN A 304 -28.63 -5.13 -19.06
C ASN A 304 -27.97 -4.91 -20.42
N ASP A 305 -26.93 -4.09 -20.48
CA ASP A 305 -26.28 -3.75 -21.75
C ASP A 305 -25.41 -4.90 -22.30
N MET A 306 -24.72 -5.62 -21.42
CA MET A 306 -23.87 -6.75 -21.80
C MET A 306 -24.66 -8.05 -22.00
N GLY A 307 -25.90 -8.13 -21.50
CA GLY A 307 -26.70 -9.36 -21.54
C GLY A 307 -26.10 -10.51 -20.72
N LEU A 308 -25.26 -10.20 -19.73
CA LEU A 308 -24.60 -11.16 -18.85
C LEU A 308 -24.89 -10.82 -17.39
N PRO A 309 -24.99 -11.81 -16.48
CA PRO A 309 -24.98 -11.57 -15.04
C PRO A 309 -23.75 -10.75 -14.63
N VAL A 310 -23.97 -9.73 -13.79
CA VAL A 310 -22.90 -8.91 -13.22
C VAL A 310 -22.94 -9.02 -11.70
N THR A 311 -21.85 -9.44 -11.09
CA THR A 311 -21.64 -9.26 -9.65
C THR A 311 -21.04 -7.88 -9.42
N GLY A 312 -21.78 -7.00 -8.75
CA GLY A 312 -21.28 -5.73 -8.22
C GLY A 312 -21.19 -5.78 -6.70
N TYR A 313 -20.78 -4.68 -6.08
CA TYR A 313 -20.58 -4.59 -4.63
C TYR A 313 -21.27 -3.35 -4.06
N LEU A 314 -21.98 -3.53 -2.94
CA LEU A 314 -22.55 -2.41 -2.19
C LEU A 314 -21.44 -1.64 -1.47
N ASN A 315 -21.65 -0.34 -1.28
CA ASN A 315 -20.68 0.57 -0.69
C ASN A 315 -19.32 0.47 -1.41
N LYS A 316 -18.22 0.71 -0.69
CA LYS A 316 -16.89 0.51 -1.24
C LYS A 316 -16.54 -0.98 -1.05
N PRO A 317 -16.16 -1.74 -2.10
CA PRO A 317 -15.39 -2.97 -1.97
C PRO A 317 -13.97 -2.57 -1.55
N CYS A 318 -13.90 -1.96 -0.38
CA CYS A 318 -12.74 -1.63 0.39
C CYS A 318 -13.07 -2.18 1.76
N ARG A 319 -12.16 -2.96 2.32
CA ARG A 319 -12.00 -3.07 3.77
C ARG A 319 -12.10 -1.64 4.32
N ILE A 320 -13.14 -1.33 5.09
CA ILE A 320 -13.20 -0.02 5.74
C ILE A 320 -12.03 0.02 6.73
N GLU A 321 -11.07 0.89 6.46
CA GLU A 321 -9.96 1.21 7.35
C GLU A 321 -10.53 1.84 8.65
N PRO A 322 -10.04 1.44 9.85
CA PRO A 322 -10.40 2.00 11.16
C PRO A 322 -10.34 3.54 11.27
N GLU A 323 -9.62 4.19 10.36
CA GLU A 323 -9.41 5.65 10.34
C GLU A 323 -10.71 6.44 10.08
N PHE A 324 -11.69 5.87 9.38
CA PHE A 324 -13.00 6.51 9.18
C PHE A 324 -13.90 6.47 10.43
N ILE A 325 -13.66 5.52 11.34
CA ILE A 325 -14.35 5.43 12.65
C ILE A 325 -13.79 6.49 13.61
N ALA A 326 -12.48 6.79 13.51
CA ALA A 326 -11.81 7.75 14.37
C ALA A 326 -12.21 9.21 14.12
N GLU A 327 -12.53 9.59 12.89
CA GLU A 327 -12.89 10.98 12.56
C GLU A 327 -14.37 11.33 12.77
N HIS A 328 -15.28 10.35 12.92
CA HIS A 328 -16.73 10.62 12.88
C HIS A 328 -17.57 10.04 14.03
N VAL A 329 -16.95 9.45 15.07
CA VAL A 329 -17.66 9.03 16.30
C VAL A 329 -17.18 9.79 17.55
N PRO A 330 -17.32 11.12 17.65
CA PRO A 330 -17.26 11.79 18.94
C PRO A 330 -18.66 11.76 19.55
N ARG A 331 -19.02 10.63 20.18
CA ARG A 331 -20.02 10.48 21.27
C ARG A 331 -20.43 9.01 21.33
N ILE A 332 -19.91 8.32 22.35
CA ILE A 332 -20.54 7.27 23.18
C ILE A 332 -19.38 6.42 23.73
N GLU A 333 -18.97 6.71 24.97
CA GLU A 333 -18.50 5.66 25.88
C GLU A 333 -19.74 4.97 26.51
N PRO A 334 -19.62 3.77 27.14
CA PRO A 334 -18.46 2.88 27.23
C PRO A 334 -18.77 1.46 26.71
N TRP A 335 -17.80 0.77 26.12
CA TRP A 335 -17.83 -0.70 26.08
C TRP A 335 -16.47 -1.29 26.43
N PRO A 336 -16.34 -1.84 27.64
CA PRO A 336 -15.38 -2.89 27.90
C PRO A 336 -16.11 -4.19 28.31
N ARG A 337 -15.68 -5.33 27.74
CA ARG A 337 -15.26 -6.59 28.43
C ARG A 337 -15.72 -7.91 27.78
N ARG A 338 -14.71 -8.72 27.44
CA ARG A 338 -14.46 -10.14 27.81
C ARG A 338 -15.64 -11.13 27.75
N VAL A 339 -15.45 -12.22 27.01
CA VAL A 339 -16.27 -13.45 27.13
C VAL A 339 -15.55 -14.44 28.04
N LEU A 340 -16.28 -14.97 29.03
CA LEU A 340 -15.81 -15.93 30.03
C LEU A 340 -16.07 -17.36 29.52
N LEU A 341 -15.07 -18.24 29.57
CA LEU A 341 -15.24 -19.69 29.45
C LEU A 341 -14.48 -20.39 30.58
N LYS A 342 -14.89 -21.63 30.85
CA LYS A 342 -14.78 -22.33 32.15
C LYS A 342 -13.37 -22.45 32.77
N ASP A 343 -12.30 -22.28 31.99
CA ASP A 343 -10.92 -22.58 32.43
C ASP A 343 -9.86 -21.47 32.14
N GLY A 344 -10.24 -20.20 31.93
CA GLY A 344 -9.30 -19.06 31.92
C GLY A 344 -9.21 -18.25 30.62
N PHE A 345 -8.36 -17.19 30.63
CA PHE A 345 -8.32 -16.14 29.59
C PHE A 345 -7.40 -16.47 28.40
N VAL A 346 -7.88 -16.25 27.16
CA VAL A 346 -7.03 -16.25 25.94
C VAL A 346 -7.41 -15.06 25.04
N PHE A 347 -6.41 -14.31 24.60
CA PHE A 347 -6.50 -13.41 23.43
C PHE A 347 -5.90 -14.14 22.22
N ASP A 348 -6.65 -14.27 21.12
CA ASP A 348 -6.12 -14.84 19.89
C ASP A 348 -6.61 -14.04 18.66
N GLN A 349 -5.78 -13.11 18.19
CA GLN A 349 -5.96 -12.39 16.93
C GLN A 349 -5.72 -13.29 15.70
N ALA A 350 -5.02 -14.41 15.83
CA ALA A 350 -4.64 -15.26 14.71
C ALA A 350 -5.76 -16.20 14.24
N ARG A 351 -6.76 -16.48 15.10
CA ARG A 351 -7.94 -17.27 14.71
C ARG A 351 -9.02 -16.44 13.99
N ILE A 352 -9.12 -15.14 14.28
CA ILE A 352 -9.91 -14.17 13.48
C ILE A 352 -9.40 -14.15 12.02
N ILE A 353 -8.08 -14.24 11.83
CA ILE A 353 -7.43 -14.22 10.51
C ILE A 353 -7.61 -15.54 9.75
N ARG A 354 -7.77 -16.68 10.44
CA ARG A 354 -7.89 -18.00 9.79
C ARG A 354 -9.32 -18.50 9.59
N GLU A 355 -10.26 -18.15 10.47
CA GLU A 355 -11.63 -18.71 10.43
C GLU A 355 -12.76 -17.66 10.55
N GLY A 356 -12.46 -16.35 10.76
CA GLY A 356 -13.48 -15.43 11.26
C GLY A 356 -13.37 -13.98 10.82
N VAL A 357 -13.60 -13.71 9.52
CA VAL A 357 -14.32 -12.49 9.08
C VAL A 357 -15.32 -12.91 8.00
N GLN A 358 -16.35 -13.65 8.40
CA GLN A 358 -17.61 -13.78 7.67
C GLN A 358 -18.53 -12.55 7.89
N GLY A 359 -17.96 -11.37 8.13
CA GLY A 359 -18.76 -10.16 8.35
C GLY A 359 -17.94 -8.89 8.15
N GLY A 360 -18.11 -8.25 6.99
CA GLY A 360 -17.67 -6.88 6.74
C GLY A 360 -17.10 -6.58 5.34
N SER A 361 -17.99 -6.24 4.41
CA SER A 361 -17.77 -5.35 3.23
C SER A 361 -17.23 -5.93 1.91
N TYR A 362 -17.39 -7.23 1.67
CA TYR A 362 -17.74 -7.68 0.32
C TYR A 362 -19.23 -8.01 0.39
N ASP A 363 -20.07 -7.03 0.09
CA ASP A 363 -21.51 -7.26 -0.06
C ASP A 363 -21.79 -7.43 -1.56
N PRO A 364 -21.46 -8.60 -2.15
CA PRO A 364 -21.71 -8.84 -3.55
C PRO A 364 -23.21 -8.87 -3.78
N VAL A 365 -23.64 -8.14 -4.79
CA VAL A 365 -25.01 -8.24 -5.31
C VAL A 365 -24.90 -8.71 -6.73
N ARG A 366 -25.54 -9.85 -6.99
CA ARG A 366 -25.62 -10.42 -8.33
C ARG A 366 -26.83 -9.83 -9.05
N PHE A 367 -26.56 -9.12 -10.13
CA PHE A 367 -27.58 -8.54 -11.00
C PHE A 367 -27.74 -9.41 -12.25
N LEU A 368 -28.98 -9.75 -12.57
CA LEU A 368 -29.33 -10.47 -13.78
C LEU A 368 -29.77 -9.46 -14.84
N PRO A 369 -29.50 -9.70 -16.14
CA PRO A 369 -30.07 -8.88 -17.20
C PRO A 369 -31.60 -8.87 -17.11
N SER A 370 -32.19 -7.69 -17.09
CA SER A 370 -33.65 -7.55 -17.17
C SER A 370 -34.14 -8.12 -18.50
N PRO A 371 -35.30 -8.81 -18.53
CA PRO A 371 -35.89 -9.27 -19.78
C PRO A 371 -36.09 -8.05 -20.70
N ARG A 372 -35.60 -8.13 -21.94
CA ARG A 372 -35.97 -7.15 -22.96
C ARG A 372 -37.48 -7.28 -23.13
N ASN A 373 -38.23 -6.27 -22.72
CA ASN A 373 -39.65 -6.20 -23.07
C ASN A 373 -39.73 -6.34 -24.58
N GLY A 374 -40.30 -7.46 -25.04
CA GLY A 374 -40.55 -7.68 -26.45
C GLY A 374 -41.43 -6.55 -26.96
N SER A 375 -40.89 -5.78 -27.89
CA SER A 375 -41.68 -4.92 -28.78
C SER A 375 -42.45 -5.77 -29.76
#